data_AF-A0A0R3SZQ2-F1
#
_entry.id   AF-A0A0R3SZQ2-F1
#
_cell.length_a   1.000
_cell.length_b   1.000
_cell.length_c   1.000
_cell.angle_alpha   90.00
_cell.angle_beta   90.00
_cell.angle_gamma   90.00
#
_symmetry.space_group_name_H-M   'P 1'
#
loop_
_entity.id
_entity.type
_entity.pdbx_description
1 polymer ?
#
loop_
_entity_poly.entity_id
_entity_poly.type
_entity_poly.pdbx_seq_one_letter_code
_entity_poly.pdbx_strand_id
1 'polypeptide(L)'
;MPSIISRTPFFLEFTTPTVVRRGEIHHLPITIFIRPEEENTADRTCYEVEVNMKSDSKDWRIVGASVFSACICSSENGQQTKETFRLPIRPLRIGQLNLTAMTIARRGTGVCDDKEVKSFNEFFTVSDAVRRPIDVEAEGVENRVTVDGTFCSSGGK
;
A
#
# COMPACT_ATOMS: atom_id res chain seq x y z
N MET A 1 18.83 24.23 -12.67
CA MET A 1 17.45 23.75 -12.91
C MET A 1 16.68 23.90 -11.60
N PRO A 2 15.53 24.59 -11.58
CA PRO A 2 14.71 24.65 -10.36
C PRO A 2 14.17 23.24 -10.06
N SER A 3 14.26 22.83 -8.80
CA SER A 3 13.64 21.60 -8.30
C SER A 3 12.47 21.99 -7.38
N ILE A 4 11.34 21.31 -7.55
CA ILE A 4 10.15 21.47 -6.71
C ILE A 4 10.04 20.21 -5.85
N ILE A 5 9.93 20.37 -4.53
CA ILE A 5 9.82 19.27 -3.58
C ILE A 5 8.43 19.33 -2.95
N SER A 6 7.62 18.31 -3.17
CA SER A 6 6.37 18.12 -2.43
C SER A 6 6.67 17.36 -1.14
N ARG A 7 6.26 17.92 0.01
CA ARG A 7 6.39 17.27 1.31
C ARG A 7 5.04 17.25 1.99
N THR A 8 4.50 16.05 2.18
CA THR A 8 3.38 15.81 3.07
C THR A 8 3.90 15.33 4.43
N PRO A 9 3.27 15.76 5.54
CA PRO A 9 3.65 15.33 6.89
C PRO A 9 3.25 13.88 7.16
N PHE A 10 2.20 13.41 6.49
CA PHE A 10 1.69 12.04 6.59
C PHE A 10 1.40 11.51 5.18
N PHE A 11 1.90 10.33 4.86
CA PHE A 11 1.58 9.65 3.62
C PHE A 11 1.79 8.14 3.72
N LEU A 12 1.07 7.40 2.89
CA LEU A 12 1.17 5.97 2.70
C LEU A 12 1.86 5.68 1.38
N GLU A 13 2.67 4.63 1.36
CA GLU A 13 3.33 4.13 0.16
C GLU A 13 3.35 2.60 0.17
N PHE A 14 3.17 2.01 -1.00
CA PHE A 14 3.48 0.61 -1.19
C PHE A 14 4.13 0.41 -2.55
N THR A 15 5.17 -0.42 -2.57
CA THR A 15 5.84 -0.80 -3.81
C THR A 15 5.11 -1.99 -4.41
N THR A 16 4.66 -1.84 -5.64
CA THR A 16 4.03 -2.93 -6.38
C THR A 16 5.10 -3.89 -6.88
N PRO A 17 4.92 -5.21 -6.73
CA PRO A 17 5.76 -6.17 -7.45
C PRO A 17 5.63 -5.96 -8.96
N THR A 18 6.67 -6.30 -9.72
CA THR A 18 6.65 -6.20 -11.19
C THR A 18 5.54 -7.05 -11.79
N VAL A 19 5.39 -8.28 -11.30
CA VAL A 19 4.34 -9.23 -11.69
C VAL A 19 3.99 -10.11 -10.49
N VAL A 20 2.71 -10.49 -10.37
CA VAL A 20 2.26 -11.55 -9.47
C VAL A 20 1.56 -12.66 -10.25
N ARG A 21 1.56 -13.89 -9.73
CA ARG A 21 0.83 -15.01 -10.36
C ARG A 21 -0.56 -15.16 -9.78
N ARG A 22 -1.54 -15.43 -10.65
CA ARG A 22 -2.90 -15.78 -10.24
C ARG A 22 -2.89 -16.96 -9.27
N GLY A 23 -3.65 -16.84 -8.18
CA GLY A 23 -3.82 -17.92 -7.21
C GLY A 23 -2.72 -18.07 -6.15
N GLU A 24 -1.59 -17.39 -6.27
CA GLU A 24 -0.53 -17.38 -5.26
C GLU A 24 -0.79 -16.30 -4.19
N ILE A 25 -0.32 -16.52 -2.95
CA ILE A 25 -0.38 -15.50 -1.89
C ILE A 25 0.88 -14.65 -1.95
N HIS A 26 0.71 -13.35 -2.11
CA HIS A 26 1.78 -12.38 -2.08
C HIS A 26 1.66 -11.46 -0.86
N HIS A 27 2.77 -11.19 -0.18
CA HIS A 27 2.79 -10.33 1.00
C HIS A 27 3.19 -8.91 0.61
N LEU A 28 2.19 -8.06 0.33
CA LEU A 28 2.42 -6.70 -0.13
C LEU A 28 2.89 -5.81 1.05
N PRO A 29 4.07 -5.17 0.96
CA PRO A 29 4.55 -4.25 2.00
C PRO A 29 3.89 -2.88 1.83
N ILE A 30 3.14 -2.46 2.83
CA ILE A 30 2.48 -1.15 2.92
C ILE A 30 3.18 -0.37 4.03
N THR A 31 3.82 0.73 3.67
CA THR A 31 4.57 1.57 4.61
C THR A 31 3.85 2.89 4.81
N ILE A 32 3.70 3.28 6.07
CA ILE A 32 3.16 4.58 6.45
C ILE A 32 4.33 5.41 6.94
N PHE A 33 4.39 6.65 6.49
CA PHE A 33 5.39 7.61 6.87
C PHE A 33 4.72 8.76 7.62
N ILE A 34 5.25 9.05 8.80
CA ILE A 34 4.84 10.17 9.62
C ILE A 34 6.06 11.05 9.86
N ARG A 35 5.90 12.33 9.57
CA ARG A 35 6.83 13.40 9.88
C ARG A 35 6.11 14.35 10.83
N PRO A 36 6.61 14.53 12.07
CA PRO A 36 6.06 15.53 12.98
C PRO A 36 6.21 16.93 12.36
N GLU A 37 5.16 17.76 12.46
CA GLU A 37 5.15 19.13 11.89
C GLU A 37 6.00 20.12 12.71
N GLU A 38 6.21 19.83 14.00
CA GLU A 38 6.96 20.69 14.91
C GLU A 38 8.30 20.06 15.29
N GLU A 39 9.38 20.70 14.86
CA GLU A 39 10.77 20.27 15.09
C GLU A 39 11.25 20.56 16.54
N ASN A 40 10.41 21.17 17.39
CA ASN A 40 10.84 21.82 18.64
C ASN A 40 10.01 21.50 19.89
N THR A 41 9.14 20.49 19.86
CA THR A 41 8.47 20.03 21.09
C THR A 41 9.16 18.74 21.57
N ALA A 42 9.75 18.81 22.76
CA ALA A 42 10.33 17.65 23.47
C ALA A 42 9.28 16.58 23.87
N ASP A 43 8.03 16.73 23.41
CA ASP A 43 6.95 15.79 23.66
C ASP A 43 6.86 14.77 22.51
N ARG A 44 7.10 13.50 22.86
CA ARG A 44 6.80 12.35 22.02
C ARG A 44 5.34 12.44 21.58
N THR A 45 5.12 12.45 20.26
CA THR A 45 3.76 12.42 19.71
C THR A 45 3.45 11.04 19.17
N CYS A 46 2.36 10.43 19.61
CA CYS A 46 1.84 9.20 19.05
C CYS A 46 0.60 9.42 18.18
N TYR A 47 0.50 8.63 17.10
CA TYR A 47 -0.65 8.57 16.22
C TYR A 47 -1.20 7.14 16.24
N GLU A 48 -2.51 7.03 16.42
CA GLU A 48 -3.25 5.82 16.15
C GLU A 48 -3.50 5.76 14.64
N VAL A 49 -2.91 4.79 13.97
CA VAL A 49 -3.03 4.65 12.53
C VAL A 49 -3.87 3.43 12.21
N GLU A 50 -4.85 3.61 11.33
CA GLU A 50 -5.68 2.57 10.76
C GLU A 50 -5.37 2.47 9.26
N VAL A 51 -5.15 1.25 8.77
CA VAL A 51 -4.94 0.95 7.35
C VAL A 51 -6.06 0.05 6.89
N ASN A 52 -6.72 0.42 5.80
CA ASN A 52 -7.76 -0.36 5.15
C ASN A 52 -7.41 -0.59 3.68
N MET A 53 -7.63 -1.81 3.21
CA MET A 53 -7.43 -2.17 1.81
C MET A 53 -8.76 -2.26 1.07
N LYS A 54 -8.89 -1.49 -0.01
CA LYS A 54 -10.02 -1.51 -0.93
C LYS A 54 -9.62 -2.16 -2.25
N SER A 55 -10.35 -3.21 -2.60
CA SER A 55 -10.17 -3.98 -3.85
C SER A 55 -11.52 -4.47 -4.38
N ASP A 56 -11.57 -4.80 -5.68
CA ASP A 56 -12.71 -5.57 -6.21
C ASP A 56 -12.57 -7.03 -5.76
N SER A 57 -13.59 -7.55 -5.08
CA SER A 57 -13.67 -8.95 -4.64
C SER A 57 -13.60 -9.98 -5.79
N LYS A 58 -13.87 -9.56 -7.03
CA LYS A 58 -13.69 -10.37 -8.24
C LYS A 58 -12.23 -10.44 -8.68
N ASP A 59 -11.41 -9.46 -8.28
CA ASP A 59 -10.00 -9.34 -8.65
C ASP A 59 -9.07 -9.90 -7.59
N TRP A 60 -9.36 -9.61 -6.33
CA TRP A 60 -8.47 -9.87 -5.22
C TRP A 60 -9.21 -10.52 -4.06
N ARG A 61 -8.52 -11.44 -3.41
CA ARG A 61 -8.86 -11.95 -2.08
C ARG A 61 -7.78 -11.52 -1.09
N ILE A 62 -8.18 -10.73 -0.09
CA ILE A 62 -7.35 -10.43 1.07
C ILE A 62 -7.43 -11.64 2.02
N VAL A 63 -6.29 -12.12 2.51
CA VAL A 63 -6.23 -13.26 3.41
C VAL A 63 -6.07 -12.76 4.85
N GLY A 64 -6.98 -13.12 5.75
CA GLY A 64 -6.96 -12.63 7.13
C GLY A 64 -7.65 -11.27 7.28
N ALA A 65 -7.06 -10.36 8.05
CA ALA A 65 -7.64 -9.04 8.30
C ALA A 65 -7.46 -8.12 7.08
N SER A 66 -8.48 -7.31 6.78
CA SER A 66 -8.41 -6.23 5.78
C SER A 66 -8.16 -4.85 6.40
N VAL A 67 -8.27 -4.77 7.73
CA VAL A 67 -8.06 -3.56 8.53
C VAL A 67 -6.98 -3.85 9.56
N PHE A 68 -5.99 -2.97 9.65
CA PHE A 68 -4.87 -3.07 10.59
C PHE A 68 -4.74 -1.75 11.33
N SER A 69 -4.44 -1.82 12.62
CA SER A 69 -4.13 -0.64 13.41
C SER A 69 -2.77 -0.78 14.09
N ALA A 70 -2.05 0.34 14.21
CA ALA A 70 -0.85 0.42 15.03
C ALA A 70 -0.66 1.83 15.59
N CYS A 71 0.06 1.90 16.70
CA CYS A 71 0.53 3.15 17.27
C CYS A 71 1.90 3.51 16.66
N ILE A 72 1.99 4.63 15.97
CA ILE A 72 3.24 5.16 15.42
C ILE A 72 3.59 6.44 16.16
N CYS A 73 4.72 6.45 16.87
CA CYS A 73 5.16 7.60 17.64
C CYS A 73 6.40 8.23 17.04
N SER A 74 6.48 9.56 17.04
CA SER A 74 7.71 10.28 16.71
C SER A 74 8.80 9.97 17.74
N SER A 75 10.02 9.77 17.27
CA SER A 75 11.19 9.66 18.16
C SER A 75 11.55 11.02 18.75
N GLU A 76 12.29 11.04 19.88
CA GLU A 76 12.67 12.24 20.66
C GLU A 76 13.46 13.34 19.91
N ASN A 77 13.72 13.21 18.60
CA ASN A 77 14.51 14.16 17.83
C ASN A 77 13.82 14.64 16.53
N GLY A 78 12.49 14.62 16.45
CA GLY A 78 11.75 15.06 15.25
C GLY A 78 11.99 14.20 14.00
N GLN A 79 12.64 13.04 14.15
CA GLN A 79 12.98 12.17 13.03
C GLN A 79 11.73 11.49 12.46
N GLN A 80 11.70 11.36 11.13
CA GLN A 80 10.64 10.67 10.40
C GLN A 80 10.52 9.23 10.89
N THR A 81 9.31 8.84 11.30
CA THR A 81 8.99 7.49 11.74
C THR A 81 8.14 6.78 10.69
N LYS A 82 8.33 5.47 10.58
CA LYS A 82 7.62 4.65 9.61
C LYS A 82 7.24 3.31 10.20
N GLU A 83 6.12 2.78 9.74
CA GLU A 83 5.67 1.44 10.08
C GLU A 83 5.30 0.70 8.79
N THR A 84 5.67 -0.58 8.69
CA THR A 84 5.42 -1.38 7.49
C THR A 84 4.56 -2.59 7.82
N PHE A 85 3.36 -2.62 7.25
CA PHE A 85 2.44 -3.75 7.31
C PHE A 85 2.68 -4.68 6.12
N ARG A 86 2.59 -5.99 6.33
CA ARG A 86 2.68 -6.99 5.26
C ARG A 86 1.33 -7.62 5.04
N LEU A 87 0.65 -7.22 3.96
CA LEU A 87 -0.70 -7.68 3.66
C LEU A 87 -0.67 -8.89 2.72
N PRO A 88 -1.11 -10.07 3.16
CA PRO A 88 -1.25 -11.23 2.27
C PRO A 88 -2.47 -11.05 1.35
N ILE A 89 -2.20 -10.91 0.05
CA ILE A 89 -3.18 -10.78 -1.02
C ILE A 89 -3.07 -11.94 -1.99
N ARG A 90 -4.21 -12.35 -2.57
CA ARG A 90 -4.26 -13.39 -3.59
C ARG A 90 -5.08 -12.91 -4.80
N PRO A 91 -4.48 -12.77 -5.99
CA PRO A 91 -5.20 -12.41 -7.20
C PRO A 91 -6.04 -13.57 -7.73
N LEU A 92 -7.22 -13.22 -8.25
CA LEU A 92 -8.24 -14.15 -8.76
C LEU A 92 -8.41 -14.06 -10.28
N ARG A 93 -8.06 -12.93 -10.90
CA ARG A 93 -8.06 -12.71 -12.36
C ARG A 93 -6.64 -12.41 -12.87
N ILE A 94 -6.46 -12.56 -14.18
CA ILE A 94 -5.23 -12.18 -14.88
C ILE A 94 -5.38 -10.77 -15.47
N GLY A 95 -4.25 -10.12 -15.77
CA GLY A 95 -4.19 -8.78 -16.33
C GLY A 95 -3.83 -7.72 -15.29
N GLN A 96 -4.05 -6.45 -15.63
CA GLN A 96 -3.67 -5.32 -14.78
C GLN A 96 -4.79 -5.00 -13.78
N LEU A 97 -4.58 -5.40 -12.51
CA LEU A 97 -5.59 -5.29 -11.47
C LEU A 97 -5.27 -4.14 -10.50
N ASN A 98 -6.29 -3.35 -10.14
CA ASN A 98 -6.11 -2.21 -9.26
C ASN A 98 -6.23 -2.61 -7.79
N LEU A 99 -5.39 -2.00 -6.96
CA LEU A 99 -5.40 -2.18 -5.52
C LEU A 99 -5.25 -0.81 -4.84
N THR A 100 -6.10 -0.52 -3.85
CA THR A 100 -6.15 0.79 -3.20
C THR A 100 -5.97 0.66 -1.69
N ALA A 101 -4.84 1.13 -1.18
CA ALA A 101 -4.57 1.23 0.24
C ALA A 101 -5.03 2.60 0.75
N MET A 102 -5.78 2.61 1.84
CA MET A 102 -6.28 3.80 2.51
C MET A 102 -5.78 3.79 3.94
N THR A 103 -5.45 4.95 4.48
CA THR A 103 -5.04 5.06 5.87
C THR A 103 -5.61 6.32 6.51
N ILE A 104 -5.89 6.22 7.80
CA ILE A 104 -6.34 7.31 8.66
C ILE A 104 -5.44 7.30 9.88
N ALA A 105 -4.84 8.44 10.21
CA ALA A 105 -4.10 8.66 11.43
C ALA A 105 -4.86 9.63 12.33
N ARG A 106 -5.03 9.25 13.60
CA ARG A 106 -5.69 10.01 14.64
C ARG A 106 -4.71 10.31 15.77
N ARG A 107 -4.72 11.52 16.29
CA ARG A 107 -3.98 11.94 17.49
C ARG A 107 -4.99 12.30 18.60
N GLY A 108 -4.62 12.06 19.86
CA GLY A 108 -5.43 12.45 21.02
C GLY A 108 -6.56 11.47 21.38
N THR A 109 -6.58 10.28 20.77
CA THR A 109 -7.61 9.25 21.04
C THR A 109 -7.41 8.51 22.36
N GLY A 110 -6.25 8.69 23.02
CA GLY A 110 -5.89 7.99 24.27
C GLY A 110 -5.55 6.49 24.09
N VAL A 111 -5.61 5.97 22.86
CA VAL A 111 -5.25 4.56 22.54
C VAL A 111 -3.74 4.37 22.54
N CYS A 112 -3.00 5.36 22.04
CA CYS A 112 -1.55 5.30 21.83
C CYS A 112 -0.75 6.23 22.75
N ASP A 113 -1.42 7.09 23.52
CA ASP A 113 -0.78 8.01 24.46
C ASP A 113 -0.93 7.49 25.88
N ASP A 114 0.18 7.36 26.61
CA ASP A 114 0.21 6.99 28.04
C ASP A 114 -0.22 8.18 28.95
N LYS A 115 -0.38 9.38 28.38
CA LYS A 115 -0.78 10.61 29.08
C LYS A 115 -2.29 10.82 28.90
N GLU A 116 -2.97 11.24 29.97
CA GLU A 116 -4.41 11.56 29.94
C GLU A 116 -4.76 12.49 28.76
N VAL A 117 -5.90 12.20 28.12
CA VAL A 117 -6.47 12.94 26.99
C VAL A 117 -6.48 14.44 27.32
N LYS A 118 -5.50 15.19 26.79
CA LYS A 118 -5.44 16.64 26.96
C LYS A 118 -6.54 17.28 26.12
N SER A 119 -7.72 17.45 26.74
CA SER A 119 -8.84 18.28 26.27
C SER A 119 -9.44 17.91 24.89
N PHE A 120 -10.75 18.10 24.74
CA PHE A 120 -11.50 17.78 23.53
C PHE A 120 -11.14 18.61 22.27
N ASN A 121 -10.15 19.51 22.37
CA ASN A 121 -9.83 20.50 21.34
C ASN A 121 -8.62 20.17 20.44
N GLU A 122 -7.91 19.05 20.65
CA GLU A 122 -6.71 18.69 19.86
C GLU A 122 -6.83 17.34 19.13
N PHE A 123 -8.03 16.98 18.67
CA PHE A 123 -8.21 15.82 17.79
C PHE A 123 -7.72 16.13 16.37
N PHE A 124 -6.52 15.70 16.04
CA PHE A 124 -5.99 15.78 14.68
C PHE A 124 -6.28 14.48 13.93
N THR A 125 -6.94 14.57 12.78
CA THR A 125 -7.15 13.44 11.87
C THR A 125 -6.60 13.78 10.49
N VAL A 126 -5.70 12.94 9.99
CA VAL A 126 -5.18 13.03 8.63
C VAL A 126 -5.37 11.70 7.92
N SER A 127 -5.58 11.72 6.62
CA SER A 127 -5.80 10.51 5.84
C SER A 127 -5.07 10.58 4.52
N ASP A 128 -4.65 9.42 4.02
CA ASP A 128 -4.05 9.28 2.70
C ASP A 128 -4.60 8.04 2.00
N ALA A 129 -4.59 8.05 0.66
CA ALA A 129 -5.04 6.94 -0.15
C ALA A 129 -4.20 6.82 -1.42
N VAL A 130 -3.65 5.62 -1.63
CA VAL A 130 -2.83 5.30 -2.80
C VAL A 130 -3.46 4.14 -3.56
N ARG A 131 -3.66 4.35 -4.87
CA ARG A 131 -4.11 3.32 -5.79
C ARG A 131 -2.99 2.99 -6.77
N ARG A 132 -2.68 1.71 -6.93
CA ARG A 132 -1.71 1.24 -7.92
C ARG A 132 -2.25 0.05 -8.71
N PRO A 133 -1.94 -0.05 -10.01
CA PRO A 133 -2.12 -1.27 -10.76
C PRO A 133 -1.02 -2.29 -10.43
N ILE A 134 -1.36 -3.58 -10.47
CA ILE A 134 -0.42 -4.70 -10.37
C ILE A 134 -0.71 -5.64 -11.54
N ASP A 135 0.33 -6.04 -12.26
CA ASP A 135 0.21 -6.99 -13.36
C ASP A 135 0.14 -8.43 -12.85
N VAL A 136 -0.90 -9.15 -13.29
CA VAL A 136 -1.15 -10.53 -12.89
C VAL A 136 -1.04 -11.49 -14.08
N GLU A 137 -0.15 -12.46 -13.96
CA GLU A 137 0.04 -13.53 -14.94
C GLU A 137 -0.68 -14.82 -14.56
N ALA A 138 -0.86 -15.70 -15.54
CA ALA A 138 -1.39 -17.03 -15.33
C ALA A 138 -0.44 -17.87 -14.46
N GLU A 139 -1.01 -18.84 -13.75
CA GLU A 139 -0.25 -19.87 -13.05
C GLU A 139 0.46 -20.82 -14.03
N GLY A 140 1.48 -21.52 -13.54
CA GLY A 140 2.25 -22.48 -14.33
C GLY A 140 3.43 -21.86 -15.07
N VAL A 141 3.90 -22.56 -16.10
CA VAL A 141 5.04 -22.16 -16.93
C VAL A 141 4.57 -22.09 -18.38
N GLU A 142 4.82 -20.96 -19.03
CA GLU A 142 4.46 -20.77 -20.43
C GLU A 142 5.24 -21.76 -21.31
N ASN A 143 4.52 -22.46 -22.19
CA ASN A 143 5.13 -23.32 -23.20
C ASN A 143 4.73 -22.79 -24.59
N ARG A 144 5.72 -22.55 -25.44
CA ARG A 144 5.53 -22.03 -26.80
C ARG A 144 6.05 -23.03 -27.81
N VAL A 145 5.19 -23.40 -28.75
CA VAL A 145 5.54 -24.24 -29.90
C VAL A 145 5.22 -23.44 -31.16
N THR A 146 6.25 -23.15 -31.96
CA THR A 146 6.08 -22.47 -33.24
C THR A 146 5.94 -23.52 -34.33
N VAL A 147 4.83 -23.47 -35.07
CA VAL A 147 4.61 -24.32 -36.25
C VAL A 147 4.78 -23.43 -37.48
N ASP A 148 5.79 -23.76 -38.30
CA ASP A 148 6.08 -23.07 -39.55
C ASP A 148 5.77 -24.00 -40.73
N GLY A 149 5.38 -23.41 -41.86
CA GLY A 149 5.01 -24.15 -43.06
C GLY A 149 4.88 -23.26 -44.29
N THR A 150 5.47 -23.71 -45.40
CA THR A 150 5.35 -23.05 -46.70
C THR A 150 4.17 -23.64 -47.47
N PHE A 151 3.17 -22.81 -47.77
CA PHE A 151 2.04 -23.19 -48.62
C PHE A 151 2.27 -22.69 -50.06
N CYS A 152 2.45 -23.61 -51.01
CA CYS A 152 2.55 -23.30 -52.43
C CYS A 152 1.23 -23.61 -53.14
N SER A 153 0.55 -22.61 -53.71
CA SER A 153 -0.59 -22.82 -54.61
C SER A 153 -0.10 -23.15 -56.01
N SER A 154 -0.32 -24.38 -56.49
CA SER A 154 -0.08 -24.73 -57.90
C SER A 154 -1.26 -24.26 -58.76
N GLY A 155 -1.16 -23.06 -59.34
CA GLY A 155 -2.17 -22.53 -60.26
C GLY A 155 -1.58 -21.53 -61.24
N GLY A 156 -1.31 -21.98 -62.46
CA GLY A 156 -0.86 -21.16 -63.58
C GLY A 156 -0.43 -22.04 -64.75
N LYS A 157 -1.43 -22.61 -65.44
CA LYS A 157 -1.27 -23.27 -66.73
C LYS A 157 -1.76 -22.34 -67.83
#